data_AF-A0AB36GTZ4-F1
#
_entry.id   AF-A0AB36GTZ4-F1
#
_cell.length_a   1.000
_cell.length_b   1.000
_cell.length_c   1.000
_cell.angle_alpha   90.00
_cell.angle_beta   90.00
_cell.angle_gamma   90.00
#
_symmetry.space_group_name_H-M   'P 1'
#
loop_
_entity.id
_entity.type
_entity.pdbx_description
1 polymer ?
#
loop_
_entity_poly.entity_id
_entity_poly.type
_entity_poly.pdbx_seq_one_letter_code
_entity_poly.pdbx_strand_id
1 'polypeptide(L)'
;MRIDVVTIFPEYLDPLRHALLGKAIEQGKLAVGVHDLRQWATDVHKSVDDSPYGGGPGMVMKPEVWGPALDDVSSGTASTQDLQSALPHLSKPRHDDIHGVEARSYGESENSDKPLLIVPTPAGEPFTQADAQAWSAEEHIVFACGRYEGIDQRVVDDAQYRYRVREVSIGDYVLIGGEVAVLVIAEAVVRLIPGVLGNRRSHEEDSFSDGLLEGPSYTKPREWRGLAVPDVLTSGDHARVDRWRREQSLARTWQRRPELLDAAELSDADRAYLETLKED
;
A
#
# COMPACT_ATOMS: atom_id res chain seq x y z
N MET A 1 13.58 -3.58 -3.48
CA MET A 1 12.72 -4.01 -2.36
C MET A 1 12.39 -5.49 -2.51
N ARG A 2 12.45 -6.23 -1.41
CA ARG A 2 11.96 -7.60 -1.26
C ARG A 2 10.68 -7.59 -0.43
N ILE A 3 9.66 -8.30 -0.89
CA ILE A 3 8.44 -8.59 -0.14
C ILE A 3 8.33 -10.10 0.03
N ASP A 4 8.20 -10.58 1.27
CA ASP A 4 7.88 -11.97 1.56
C ASP A 4 6.52 -12.07 2.24
N VAL A 5 5.67 -12.98 1.78
CA VAL A 5 4.31 -13.17 2.31
C VAL A 5 4.16 -14.58 2.84
N VAL A 6 3.94 -14.72 4.15
CA VAL A 6 3.62 -15.99 4.79
C VAL A 6 2.10 -16.11 4.91
N THR A 7 1.54 -17.11 4.26
CA THR A 7 0.08 -17.32 4.17
C THR A 7 -0.27 -18.79 4.03
N ILE A 8 -1.52 -19.14 4.29
CA ILE A 8 -2.07 -20.46 3.97
C ILE A 8 -2.83 -20.47 2.62
N PHE A 9 -2.82 -19.38 1.86
CA PHE A 9 -3.41 -19.28 0.51
C PHE A 9 -2.45 -18.55 -0.45
N PRO A 10 -1.32 -19.18 -0.84
CA PRO A 10 -0.35 -18.57 -1.74
C PRO A 10 -0.95 -17.99 -3.02
N GLU A 11 -1.93 -18.69 -3.60
CA GLU A 11 -2.64 -18.30 -4.82
C GLU A 11 -3.45 -17.01 -4.69
N TYR A 12 -3.79 -16.59 -3.47
CA TYR A 12 -4.49 -15.31 -3.24
C TYR A 12 -3.59 -14.12 -3.63
N LEU A 13 -2.26 -14.32 -3.63
CA LEU A 13 -1.26 -13.28 -3.90
C LEU A 13 -0.87 -13.20 -5.39
N ASP A 14 -1.51 -13.99 -6.26
CA ASP A 14 -1.33 -13.89 -7.71
C ASP A 14 -1.49 -12.46 -8.28
N PRO A 15 -2.34 -11.56 -7.75
CA PRO A 15 -2.40 -10.18 -8.22
C PRO A 15 -1.07 -9.40 -8.06
N LEU A 16 -0.16 -9.79 -7.15
CA LEU A 16 1.14 -9.13 -6.96
C LEU A 16 2.06 -9.24 -8.18
N ARG A 17 1.80 -10.17 -9.10
CA ARG A 17 2.55 -10.31 -10.36
C ARG A 17 1.84 -9.70 -11.57
N HIS A 18 0.74 -8.99 -11.36
CA HIS A 18 -0.03 -8.34 -12.43
C HIS A 18 0.28 -6.86 -12.52
N ALA A 19 -0.05 -6.26 -13.67
CA ALA A 19 -0.04 -4.83 -13.90
C ALA A 19 1.25 -4.13 -13.41
N LEU A 20 1.12 -3.09 -12.59
CA LEU A 20 2.24 -2.25 -12.19
C LEU A 20 3.28 -3.00 -11.35
N LEU A 21 2.84 -3.90 -10.46
CA LEU A 21 3.74 -4.68 -9.61
C LEU A 21 4.46 -5.76 -10.43
N GLY A 22 3.76 -6.42 -11.35
CA GLY A 22 4.38 -7.33 -12.34
C GLY A 22 5.47 -6.63 -13.15
N LYS A 23 5.20 -5.41 -13.63
CA LYS A 23 6.22 -4.60 -14.31
C LYS A 23 7.40 -4.25 -13.39
N ALA A 24 7.16 -3.97 -12.11
CA ALA A 24 8.23 -3.70 -11.14
C ALA A 24 9.13 -4.94 -10.92
N ILE A 25 8.54 -6.15 -10.97
CA ILE A 25 9.29 -7.42 -10.94
C ILE A 25 10.16 -7.57 -12.19
N GLU A 26 9.62 -7.35 -13.40
CA GLU A 26 10.40 -7.43 -14.65
C GLU A 26 11.59 -6.46 -14.67
N GLN A 27 11.43 -5.31 -14.03
CA GLN A 27 12.47 -4.28 -13.95
C GLN A 27 13.47 -4.51 -12.81
N GLY A 28 13.34 -5.62 -12.06
CA GLY A 28 14.22 -5.94 -10.93
C GLY A 28 14.10 -4.98 -9.75
N LYS A 29 12.99 -4.22 -9.65
CA LYS A 29 12.75 -3.25 -8.57
C LYS A 29 12.06 -3.88 -7.37
N LEU A 30 11.28 -4.91 -7.64
CA LEU A 30 10.53 -5.70 -6.68
C LEU A 30 10.88 -7.17 -6.85
N ALA A 31 11.16 -7.85 -5.74
CA ALA A 31 11.16 -9.30 -5.66
C ALA A 31 10.05 -9.72 -4.69
N VAL A 32 9.21 -10.69 -5.06
CA VAL A 32 8.10 -11.16 -4.22
C VAL A 32 8.24 -12.65 -3.97
N GLY A 33 8.42 -13.03 -2.71
CA GLY A 33 8.36 -14.41 -2.24
C GLY A 33 7.02 -14.71 -1.59
N VAL A 34 6.43 -15.86 -1.91
CA VAL A 34 5.23 -16.34 -1.24
C VAL A 34 5.52 -17.70 -0.59
N HIS A 35 5.20 -17.82 0.69
CA HIS A 35 5.47 -18.99 1.50
C HIS A 35 4.16 -19.59 2.02
N ASP A 36 3.92 -20.86 1.71
CA ASP A 36 2.83 -21.61 2.33
C ASP A 36 3.21 -21.97 3.76
N LEU A 37 2.56 -21.35 4.74
CA LEU A 37 2.80 -21.57 6.17
C LEU A 37 2.71 -23.06 6.55
N ARG A 38 1.90 -23.85 5.83
CA ARG A 38 1.76 -25.29 6.06
C ARG A 38 3.07 -26.07 5.89
N GLN A 39 4.08 -25.49 5.22
CA GLN A 39 5.39 -26.13 5.09
C GLN A 39 6.08 -26.32 6.45
N TRP A 40 5.82 -25.45 7.42
CA TRP A 40 6.34 -25.55 8.79
C TRP A 40 5.47 -26.37 9.74
N ALA A 41 4.29 -26.83 9.30
CA ALA A 41 3.46 -27.72 10.10
C ALA A 41 4.07 -29.13 10.13
N THR A 42 4.26 -29.66 11.35
CA THR A 42 4.95 -30.94 11.59
C THR A 42 4.02 -32.14 11.62
N ASP A 43 2.72 -31.93 11.85
CA ASP A 43 1.74 -33.02 11.86
C ASP A 43 1.40 -33.52 10.44
N VAL A 44 0.76 -34.69 10.38
CA VAL A 44 0.39 -35.36 9.11
C VAL A 44 -0.67 -34.58 8.34
N HIS A 45 -1.48 -33.77 9.02
CA HIS A 45 -2.59 -33.03 8.43
C HIS A 45 -2.20 -31.61 8.00
N LYS A 46 -0.95 -31.21 8.26
CA LYS A 46 -0.43 -29.86 8.04
C LYS A 46 -1.27 -28.79 8.73
N SER A 47 -1.69 -29.07 9.98
CA SER A 47 -2.51 -28.15 10.77
C SER A 47 -1.70 -26.91 11.18
N VAL A 48 -2.32 -25.74 11.06
CA VAL A 48 -1.71 -24.43 11.36
C VAL A 48 -2.45 -23.66 12.44
N ASP A 49 -3.52 -24.25 12.96
CA ASP A 49 -4.45 -23.65 13.91
C ASP A 49 -4.87 -24.65 15.00
N ASP A 50 -5.35 -24.14 16.12
CA ASP A 50 -5.89 -24.92 17.23
C ASP A 50 -6.98 -24.14 18.00
N SER A 51 -7.68 -24.80 18.92
CA SER A 51 -8.71 -24.17 19.75
C SER A 51 -8.13 -23.10 20.68
N PRO A 52 -8.82 -21.96 20.89
CA PRO A 52 -8.33 -20.91 21.78
C PRO A 52 -8.33 -21.35 23.24
N TYR A 53 -7.29 -20.95 23.99
CA TYR A 53 -7.32 -21.00 25.45
C TYR A 53 -8.43 -20.07 25.99
N GLY A 54 -9.08 -20.50 27.07
CA GLY A 54 -10.27 -19.82 27.62
C GLY A 54 -11.60 -20.27 26.99
N GLY A 55 -11.55 -21.10 25.93
CA GLY A 55 -12.73 -21.56 25.21
C GLY A 55 -13.33 -20.48 24.30
N GLY A 56 -14.46 -20.81 23.69
CA GLY A 56 -15.10 -19.97 22.66
C GLY A 56 -15.13 -20.67 21.29
N PRO A 57 -15.90 -20.14 20.33
CA PRO A 57 -15.86 -20.61 18.95
C PRO A 57 -14.56 -20.17 18.26
N GLY A 58 -14.28 -20.77 17.09
CA GLY A 58 -13.16 -20.36 16.24
C GLY A 58 -11.85 -21.11 16.52
N MET A 59 -10.80 -20.69 15.82
CA MET A 59 -9.46 -21.28 15.86
C MET A 59 -8.41 -20.17 15.89
N VAL A 60 -7.26 -20.41 16.51
CA VAL A 60 -6.12 -19.49 16.59
C VAL A 60 -4.91 -20.15 15.95
N MET A 61 -4.16 -19.40 15.13
CA MET A 61 -3.00 -19.95 14.43
C MET A 61 -1.83 -20.22 15.38
N LYS A 62 -1.17 -21.37 15.19
CA LYS A 62 -0.23 -21.97 16.15
C LYS A 62 1.14 -21.28 16.16
N PRO A 63 1.68 -20.95 17.36
CA PRO A 63 3.01 -20.36 17.46
C PRO A 63 4.13 -21.31 17.03
N GLU A 64 3.96 -22.62 17.23
CA GLU A 64 4.93 -23.65 16.85
C GLU A 64 5.13 -23.78 15.32
N VAL A 65 4.19 -23.24 14.52
CA VAL A 65 4.31 -23.19 13.06
C VAL A 65 4.81 -21.81 12.63
N TRP A 66 4.23 -20.74 13.18
CA TRP A 66 4.58 -19.37 12.82
C TRP A 66 6.00 -18.97 13.22
N GLY A 67 6.46 -19.34 14.42
CA GLY A 67 7.80 -18.98 14.92
C GLY A 67 8.90 -19.45 13.96
N PRO A 68 9.00 -20.76 13.67
CA PRO A 68 9.97 -21.28 12.70
C PRO A 68 9.83 -20.68 11.30
N ALA A 69 8.62 -20.39 10.84
CA ALA A 69 8.41 -19.76 9.55
C ALA A 69 9.01 -18.36 9.48
N LEU A 70 8.79 -17.54 10.51
CA LEU A 70 9.37 -16.21 10.60
C LEU A 70 10.91 -16.27 10.82
N ASP A 71 11.41 -17.24 11.55
CA ASP A 71 12.86 -17.46 11.69
C ASP A 71 13.53 -17.72 10.33
N ASP A 72 13.00 -18.65 9.55
CA ASP A 72 13.54 -19.02 8.25
C ASP A 72 13.42 -17.89 7.22
N VAL A 73 12.31 -17.15 7.23
CA VAL A 73 12.12 -15.98 6.33
C VAL A 73 13.07 -14.85 6.71
N SER A 74 13.26 -14.55 8.00
CA SER A 74 14.17 -13.49 8.45
C SER A 74 15.63 -13.77 8.07
N SER A 75 16.02 -15.04 8.09
CA SER A 75 17.40 -15.48 7.80
C SER A 75 17.63 -15.80 6.32
N GLY A 76 16.59 -15.72 5.49
CA GLY A 76 16.66 -16.03 4.06
C GLY A 76 16.88 -17.52 3.76
N THR A 77 16.61 -18.42 4.72
CA THR A 77 16.72 -19.88 4.56
C THR A 77 15.42 -20.53 4.11
N ALA A 78 14.29 -19.81 4.21
CA ALA A 78 12.99 -20.31 3.80
C ALA A 78 12.96 -20.67 2.31
N SER A 79 12.43 -21.86 2.00
CA SER A 79 12.04 -22.20 0.63
C SER A 79 10.99 -21.20 0.17
N THR A 80 11.17 -20.63 -1.01
CA THR A 80 10.31 -19.57 -1.52
C THR A 80 9.79 -19.90 -2.91
N GLN A 81 8.50 -19.66 -3.14
CA GLN A 81 7.96 -19.51 -4.48
C GLN A 81 8.06 -18.04 -4.90
N ASP A 82 9.16 -17.69 -5.58
CA ASP A 82 9.33 -16.34 -6.11
C ASP A 82 8.37 -16.11 -7.28
N LEU A 83 7.58 -15.04 -7.20
CA LEU A 83 6.69 -14.66 -8.27
C LEU A 83 7.46 -14.08 -9.46
N GLN A 84 7.04 -14.48 -10.65
CA GLN A 84 7.42 -13.87 -11.91
C GLN A 84 6.23 -13.06 -12.43
N SER A 85 6.50 -11.96 -13.14
CA SER A 85 5.46 -11.20 -13.83
C SER A 85 4.58 -12.12 -14.69
N ALA A 86 3.26 -11.96 -14.58
CA ALA A 86 2.33 -12.87 -15.26
C ALA A 86 2.30 -12.68 -16.77
N LEU A 87 2.61 -11.49 -17.26
CA LEU A 87 2.61 -11.14 -18.68
C LEU A 87 3.74 -10.15 -18.99
N PRO A 88 4.46 -10.29 -20.11
CA PRO A 88 5.46 -9.31 -20.53
C PRO A 88 4.86 -7.91 -20.71
N HIS A 89 5.50 -6.90 -20.13
CA HIS A 89 5.05 -5.52 -20.28
C HIS A 89 5.73 -4.83 -21.47
N LEU A 90 4.97 -3.99 -22.19
CA LEU A 90 5.53 -3.16 -23.25
C LEU A 90 6.53 -2.15 -22.66
N SER A 91 7.79 -2.23 -23.10
CA SER A 91 8.79 -1.22 -22.79
C SER A 91 8.54 0.04 -23.63
N LYS A 92 7.76 0.96 -23.06
CA LYS A 92 7.62 2.32 -23.57
C LYS A 92 8.37 3.27 -22.63
N PRO A 93 9.17 4.21 -23.17
CA PRO A 93 9.78 5.26 -22.37
C PRO A 93 8.71 5.97 -21.54
N ARG A 94 8.96 6.10 -20.24
CA ARG A 94 8.05 6.80 -19.34
C ARG A 94 8.24 8.30 -19.49
N HIS A 95 7.28 9.07 -18.99
CA HIS A 95 7.38 10.53 -19.03
C HIS A 95 8.69 11.00 -18.38
N ASP A 96 9.01 10.47 -17.21
CA ASP A 96 10.23 10.84 -16.49
C ASP A 96 11.52 10.41 -17.24
N ASP A 97 11.49 9.28 -17.95
CA ASP A 97 12.63 8.82 -18.77
C ASP A 97 12.87 9.77 -19.96
N ILE A 98 11.78 10.26 -20.58
CA ILE A 98 11.84 11.21 -21.71
C ILE A 98 12.36 12.56 -21.25
N HIS A 99 11.97 12.99 -20.05
CA HIS A 99 12.29 14.33 -19.52
C HIS A 99 13.52 14.35 -18.60
N GLY A 100 14.21 13.23 -18.40
CA GLY A 100 15.44 13.15 -17.61
C GLY A 100 15.24 13.51 -16.13
N VAL A 101 14.07 13.19 -15.57
CA VAL A 101 13.75 13.50 -14.17
C VAL A 101 14.46 12.51 -13.25
N GLU A 102 15.32 13.02 -12.36
CA GLU A 102 16.00 12.16 -11.38
C GLU A 102 15.01 11.55 -10.37
N ALA A 103 15.19 10.24 -10.15
CA ALA A 103 14.52 9.47 -9.11
C ALA A 103 14.95 9.97 -7.73
N ARG A 104 13.98 10.30 -6.85
CA ARG A 104 14.22 10.60 -5.43
C ARG A 104 13.40 9.66 -4.56
N SER A 105 13.95 9.26 -3.41
CA SER A 105 13.23 8.52 -2.36
C SER A 105 12.20 9.42 -1.69
N TYR A 106 11.08 8.85 -1.25
CA TYR A 106 10.02 9.56 -0.51
C TYR A 106 10.21 9.53 1.01
N GLY A 107 11.07 8.65 1.50
CA GLY A 107 11.35 8.50 2.92
C GLY A 107 12.83 8.27 3.19
N GLU A 108 13.25 8.61 4.40
CA GLU A 108 14.48 8.09 4.99
C GLU A 108 14.16 6.69 5.52
N SER A 109 14.99 5.68 5.20
CA SER A 109 14.83 4.37 5.82
C SER A 109 15.16 4.49 7.30
N GLU A 110 14.33 3.91 8.17
CA GLU A 110 14.77 3.66 9.54
C GLU A 110 16.05 2.81 9.46
N ASN A 111 17.18 3.35 9.91
CA ASN A 111 18.49 2.72 9.79
C ASN A 111 18.56 1.53 10.77
N SER A 112 17.97 0.41 10.38
CA SER A 112 17.87 -0.83 11.14
C SER A 112 18.18 -2.00 10.23
N ASP A 113 19.10 -2.86 10.66
CA ASP A 113 19.42 -4.11 9.95
C ASP A 113 18.25 -5.13 9.97
N LYS A 114 17.17 -4.85 10.72
CA LYS A 114 16.01 -5.73 10.84
C LYS A 114 14.98 -5.47 9.74
N PRO A 115 14.45 -6.53 9.09
CA PRO A 115 13.32 -6.42 8.20
C PRO A 115 12.06 -5.91 8.93
N LEU A 116 11.18 -5.27 8.17
CA LEU A 116 9.87 -4.83 8.66
C LEU A 116 8.88 -6.01 8.59
N LEU A 117 8.28 -6.41 9.72
CA LEU A 117 7.17 -7.37 9.76
C LEU A 117 5.86 -6.62 9.90
N ILE A 118 4.99 -6.78 8.92
CA ILE A 118 3.62 -6.27 8.95
C ILE A 118 2.68 -7.44 9.27
N VAL A 119 1.87 -7.25 10.31
CA VAL A 119 0.83 -8.21 10.72
C VAL A 119 -0.53 -7.55 10.48
N PRO A 120 -1.23 -7.88 9.38
CA PRO A 120 -2.56 -7.33 9.13
C PRO A 120 -3.56 -7.80 10.19
N THR A 121 -4.15 -6.85 10.91
CA THR A 121 -5.17 -7.10 11.93
C THR A 121 -6.08 -5.88 12.05
N PRO A 122 -7.41 -6.05 12.21
CA PRO A 122 -8.31 -4.92 12.43
C PRO A 122 -8.05 -4.18 13.76
N ALA A 123 -7.28 -4.78 14.68
CA ALA A 123 -6.86 -4.14 15.94
C ALA A 123 -5.55 -3.33 15.81
N GLY A 124 -4.90 -3.35 14.64
CA GLY A 124 -3.67 -2.62 14.39
C GLY A 124 -3.87 -1.13 14.14
N GLU A 125 -2.76 -0.40 14.01
CA GLU A 125 -2.80 1.00 13.63
C GLU A 125 -3.34 1.15 12.20
N PRO A 126 -4.24 2.13 11.93
CA PRO A 126 -4.75 2.35 10.58
C PRO A 126 -3.62 2.71 9.60
N PHE A 127 -3.57 2.01 8.47
CA PHE A 127 -2.63 2.25 7.39
C PHE A 127 -2.90 3.60 6.73
N THR A 128 -1.87 4.43 6.62
CA THR A 128 -1.94 5.77 6.04
C THR A 128 -1.05 5.93 4.83
N GLN A 129 -1.23 7.03 4.09
CA GLN A 129 -0.33 7.41 3.00
C GLN A 129 1.10 7.69 3.50
N ALA A 130 1.25 8.16 4.74
CA ALA A 130 2.56 8.38 5.35
C ALA A 130 3.29 7.05 5.60
N ASP A 131 2.57 6.00 6.03
CA ASP A 131 3.15 4.66 6.16
C ASP A 131 3.58 4.11 4.79
N ALA A 132 2.75 4.29 3.75
CA ALA A 132 3.10 3.87 2.39
C ALA A 132 4.40 4.53 1.89
N GLN A 133 4.55 5.84 2.15
CA GLN A 133 5.76 6.59 1.82
C GLN A 133 6.98 6.09 2.60
N ALA A 134 6.85 5.92 3.92
CA ALA A 134 7.93 5.41 4.76
C ALA A 134 8.36 4.01 4.31
N TRP A 135 7.41 3.09 4.12
CA TRP A 135 7.70 1.71 3.76
C TRP A 135 8.19 1.55 2.32
N SER A 136 8.02 2.55 1.45
CA SER A 136 8.60 2.55 0.11
C SER A 136 10.14 2.57 0.10
N ALA A 137 10.75 3.00 1.22
CA ALA A 137 12.20 3.02 1.42
C ALA A 137 12.74 1.72 2.03
N GLU A 138 11.88 0.75 2.40
CA GLU A 138 12.31 -0.51 3.00
C GLU A 138 13.00 -1.42 2.00
N GLU A 139 14.07 -2.07 2.44
CA GLU A 139 14.75 -3.08 1.64
C GLU A 139 14.00 -4.41 1.67
N HIS A 140 13.45 -4.78 2.84
CA HIS A 140 12.77 -6.05 3.08
C HIS A 140 11.55 -5.89 3.99
N ILE A 141 10.38 -6.22 3.43
CA ILE A 141 9.10 -6.28 4.15
C ILE A 141 8.61 -7.73 4.17
N VAL A 142 8.21 -8.20 5.34
CA VAL A 142 7.58 -9.51 5.55
C VAL A 142 6.14 -9.30 5.99
N PHE A 143 5.22 -10.08 5.46
CA PHE A 143 3.82 -10.09 5.88
C PHE A 143 3.45 -11.42 6.54
N ALA A 144 2.81 -11.33 7.71
CA ALA A 144 2.22 -12.48 8.39
C ALA A 144 0.69 -12.45 8.25
N CYS A 145 0.14 -13.19 7.27
CA CYS A 145 -1.29 -13.21 6.99
C CYS A 145 -2.06 -14.07 8.01
N GLY A 146 -2.75 -13.41 8.95
CA GLY A 146 -3.68 -14.07 9.87
C GLY A 146 -4.94 -14.60 9.18
N ARG A 147 -5.50 -15.67 9.75
CA ARG A 147 -6.80 -16.29 9.42
C ARG A 147 -7.51 -16.66 10.72
N TYR A 148 -8.77 -17.09 10.61
CA TYR A 148 -9.59 -17.48 11.75
C TYR A 148 -9.73 -16.32 12.75
N GLU A 149 -9.51 -16.55 14.05
CA GLU A 149 -9.49 -15.50 15.08
C GLU A 149 -8.16 -14.73 15.10
N GLY A 150 -7.16 -15.15 14.31
CA GLY A 150 -5.86 -14.49 14.19
C GLY A 150 -4.69 -15.39 14.56
N ILE A 151 -3.53 -14.75 14.72
CA ILE A 151 -2.27 -15.39 15.12
C ILE A 151 -2.15 -15.33 16.64
N ASP A 152 -1.63 -16.38 17.28
CA ASP A 152 -1.31 -16.33 18.71
C ASP A 152 -0.39 -15.12 19.01
N GLN A 153 -0.82 -14.25 19.95
CA GLN A 153 -0.14 -12.98 20.24
C GLN A 153 1.35 -13.16 20.56
N ARG A 154 1.73 -14.29 21.17
CA ARG A 154 3.14 -14.55 21.53
C ARG A 154 4.04 -14.63 20.30
N VAL A 155 3.51 -14.97 19.12
CA VAL A 155 4.25 -14.91 17.86
C VAL A 155 4.64 -13.47 17.53
N VAL A 156 3.70 -12.53 17.67
CA VAL A 156 3.90 -11.11 17.38
C VAL A 156 4.91 -10.53 18.37
N ASP A 157 4.79 -10.86 19.65
CA ASP A 157 5.71 -10.44 20.70
C ASP A 157 7.13 -11.00 20.48
N ASP A 158 7.25 -12.29 20.16
CA ASP A 158 8.52 -12.97 19.90
C ASP A 158 9.19 -12.50 18.58
N ALA A 159 8.41 -12.09 17.59
CA ALA A 159 8.93 -11.58 16.33
C ALA A 159 9.76 -10.30 16.49
N GLN A 160 9.52 -9.49 17.53
CA GLN A 160 10.25 -8.24 17.79
C GLN A 160 11.77 -8.43 17.97
N TYR A 161 12.20 -9.63 18.38
CA TYR A 161 13.63 -9.95 18.49
C TYR A 161 14.35 -9.95 17.13
N ARG A 162 13.64 -10.27 16.04
CA ARG A 162 14.18 -10.39 14.67
C ARG A 162 13.67 -9.32 13.70
N TYR A 163 12.50 -8.76 13.98
CA TYR A 163 11.81 -7.82 13.10
C TYR A 163 11.53 -6.49 13.78
N ARG A 164 11.33 -5.44 12.98
CA ARG A 164 10.52 -4.29 13.39
C ARG A 164 9.07 -4.63 13.14
N VAL A 165 8.28 -4.84 14.18
CA VAL A 165 6.91 -5.37 14.05
C VAL A 165 5.90 -4.23 14.03
N ARG A 166 4.97 -4.27 13.07
CA ARG A 166 3.81 -3.37 12.99
C ARG A 166 2.53 -4.18 12.80
N GLU A 167 1.62 -4.04 13.74
CA GLU A 167 0.23 -4.50 13.57
C GLU A 167 -0.55 -3.40 12.84
N VAL A 168 -1.16 -3.75 11.70
CA VAL A 168 -1.70 -2.77 10.76
C VAL A 168 -3.14 -3.11 10.36
N SER A 169 -4.03 -2.13 10.48
CA SER A 169 -5.41 -2.21 9.99
C SER A 169 -5.54 -1.44 8.67
N ILE A 170 -6.25 -2.00 7.69
CA ILE A 170 -6.60 -1.25 6.45
C ILE A 170 -7.95 -0.53 6.55
N GLY A 171 -8.57 -0.54 7.74
CA GLY A 171 -9.74 0.26 8.08
C GLY A 171 -10.67 -0.43 9.09
N ASP A 172 -11.67 0.30 9.54
CA ASP A 172 -12.59 -0.11 10.62
C ASP A 172 -13.66 -1.11 10.14
N TYR A 173 -13.21 -2.28 9.70
CA TYR A 173 -14.03 -3.39 9.23
C TYR A 173 -13.26 -4.72 9.38
N VAL A 174 -14.00 -5.84 9.34
CA VAL A 174 -13.42 -7.18 9.52
C VAL A 174 -13.42 -7.96 8.21
N LEU A 175 -12.28 -8.58 7.90
CA LEU A 175 -12.07 -9.40 6.71
C LEU A 175 -11.83 -10.87 7.09
N ILE A 176 -11.87 -11.76 6.10
CA ILE A 176 -11.68 -13.21 6.29
C ILE A 176 -10.20 -13.57 6.53
N GLY A 177 -9.27 -12.71 6.12
CA GLY A 177 -7.84 -12.96 6.24
C GLY A 177 -7.00 -11.75 5.81
N GLY A 178 -5.72 -11.80 6.17
CA GLY A 178 -4.77 -10.71 5.91
C GLY A 178 -4.32 -10.56 4.45
N GLU A 179 -4.56 -11.54 3.58
CA GLU A 179 -3.99 -11.58 2.22
C GLU A 179 -4.44 -10.39 1.36
N VAL A 180 -5.70 -9.98 1.47
CA VAL A 180 -6.19 -8.80 0.73
C VAL A 180 -5.59 -7.50 1.28
N ALA A 181 -5.29 -7.44 2.59
CA ALA A 181 -4.60 -6.30 3.18
C ALA A 181 -3.16 -6.22 2.68
N VAL A 182 -2.48 -7.36 2.45
CA VAL A 182 -1.18 -7.39 1.78
C VAL A 182 -1.27 -6.79 0.38
N LEU A 183 -2.28 -7.16 -0.42
CA LEU A 183 -2.45 -6.58 -1.76
C LEU A 183 -2.60 -5.06 -1.71
N VAL A 184 -3.43 -4.55 -0.80
CA VAL A 184 -3.67 -3.11 -0.60
C VAL A 184 -2.39 -2.38 -0.21
N ILE A 185 -1.69 -2.88 0.81
CA ILE A 185 -0.46 -2.25 1.31
C ILE A 185 0.65 -2.31 0.25
N ALA A 186 0.85 -3.48 -0.38
CA ALA A 186 1.86 -3.64 -1.42
C ALA A 186 1.60 -2.72 -2.62
N GLU A 187 0.35 -2.53 -3.05
CA GLU A 187 0.02 -1.60 -4.13
C GLU A 187 0.37 -0.15 -3.77
N ALA A 188 0.00 0.29 -2.56
CA ALA A 188 0.28 1.64 -2.07
C ALA A 188 1.78 1.91 -1.87
N VAL A 189 2.55 0.91 -1.43
CA VAL A 189 4.00 1.01 -1.20
C VAL A 189 4.78 0.93 -2.51
N VAL A 190 4.54 -0.10 -3.33
CA VAL A 190 5.35 -0.39 -4.53
C VAL A 190 5.21 0.71 -5.57
N ARG A 191 4.04 1.35 -5.70
CA ARG A 191 3.85 2.46 -6.64
C ARG A 191 4.80 3.64 -6.36
N LEU A 192 5.24 3.80 -5.11
CA LEU A 192 6.15 4.87 -4.66
C LEU A 192 7.63 4.50 -4.84
N ILE A 193 7.96 3.26 -5.18
CA ILE A 193 9.36 2.89 -5.47
C ILE A 193 9.85 3.69 -6.69
N PRO A 194 11.02 4.35 -6.62
CA PRO A 194 11.47 5.22 -7.68
C PRO A 194 11.53 4.53 -9.06
N GLY A 195 10.80 5.11 -10.00
CA GLY A 195 10.61 4.59 -11.33
C GLY A 195 9.76 3.31 -11.37
N VAL A 196 8.71 3.18 -10.59
CA VAL A 196 7.62 2.24 -10.87
C VAL A 196 6.53 2.93 -11.70
N LEU A 197 5.94 4.03 -11.20
CA LEU A 197 4.88 4.78 -11.90
C LEU A 197 5.36 5.54 -13.15
N GLY A 198 6.58 6.10 -13.15
CA GLY A 198 7.16 6.76 -14.33
C GLY A 198 6.63 8.16 -14.66
N ASN A 199 5.80 8.75 -13.80
CA ASN A 199 5.40 10.14 -13.88
C ASN A 199 5.37 10.76 -12.48
N ARG A 200 6.43 11.50 -12.14
CA ARG A 200 6.58 12.17 -10.85
C ARG A 200 5.42 13.12 -10.55
N ARG A 201 4.96 13.93 -11.49
CA ARG A 201 3.89 14.90 -11.20
C ARG A 201 2.57 14.23 -10.83
N SER A 202 2.34 13.00 -11.29
CA SER A 202 1.09 12.29 -11.02
C SER A 202 0.90 11.89 -9.56
N HIS A 203 1.97 11.61 -8.81
CA HIS A 203 1.83 11.17 -7.42
C HIS A 203 1.83 12.35 -6.44
N GLU A 204 2.53 13.45 -6.76
CA GLU A 204 2.50 14.69 -5.98
C GLU A 204 1.08 15.31 -5.97
N GLU A 205 0.30 15.03 -7.01
CA GLU A 205 -1.09 15.49 -7.16
C GLU A 205 -2.13 14.46 -6.66
N ASP A 206 -1.73 13.26 -6.22
CA ASP A 206 -2.66 12.23 -5.72
C ASP A 206 -3.37 12.66 -4.42
N SER A 207 -4.52 12.06 -4.15
CA SER A 207 -5.23 12.27 -2.88
C SER A 207 -4.32 11.90 -1.69
N PHE A 208 -4.38 12.72 -0.65
CA PHE A 208 -3.61 12.63 0.60
C PHE A 208 -2.12 12.97 0.49
N SER A 209 -1.56 13.19 -0.71
CA SER A 209 -0.14 13.54 -0.87
C SER A 209 0.23 14.89 -0.24
N ASP A 210 -0.66 15.87 -0.29
CA ASP A 210 -0.53 17.19 0.34
C ASP A 210 -1.58 17.43 1.45
N GLY A 211 -2.22 16.35 1.90
CA GLY A 211 -3.32 16.39 2.86
C GLY A 211 -4.70 16.68 2.27
N LEU A 212 -4.84 16.86 0.96
CA LEU A 212 -6.13 17.12 0.30
C LEU A 212 -6.59 15.94 -0.57
N LEU A 213 -7.87 15.94 -0.95
CA LEU A 213 -8.41 15.05 -1.98
C LEU A 213 -8.15 15.60 -3.37
N GLU A 214 -7.96 14.71 -4.36
CA GLU A 214 -7.88 15.11 -5.77
C GLU A 214 -9.16 15.77 -6.28
N GLY A 215 -9.00 16.72 -7.20
CA GLY A 215 -10.09 17.30 -7.99
C GLY A 215 -10.70 16.31 -9.00
N PRO A 216 -11.75 16.70 -9.74
CA PRO A 216 -12.29 15.90 -10.84
C PRO A 216 -11.32 15.85 -12.03
N SER A 217 -11.24 14.68 -12.66
CA SER A 217 -10.50 14.45 -13.90
C SER A 217 -11.45 14.35 -15.10
N TYR A 218 -11.00 14.85 -16.25
CA TYR A 218 -11.75 14.86 -17.50
C TYR A 218 -10.87 14.37 -18.65
N THR A 219 -11.47 13.68 -19.61
CA THR A 219 -10.80 13.26 -20.85
C THR A 219 -11.73 13.47 -22.04
N LYS A 220 -11.25 13.19 -23.26
CA LYS A 220 -12.06 13.28 -24.47
C LYS A 220 -13.24 12.29 -24.41
N PRO A 221 -14.40 12.62 -25.01
CA PRO A 221 -14.72 13.83 -25.80
C PRO A 221 -15.03 15.08 -24.95
N ARG A 222 -15.05 16.27 -25.58
CA ARG A 222 -15.31 17.55 -24.88
C ARG A 222 -16.71 17.67 -24.29
N GLU A 223 -17.68 16.97 -24.87
CA GLU A 223 -19.05 16.90 -24.37
C GLU A 223 -19.53 15.45 -24.42
N TRP A 224 -20.14 14.99 -23.35
CA TRP A 224 -20.72 13.66 -23.26
C TRP A 224 -22.07 13.74 -22.56
N ARG A 225 -23.14 13.32 -23.23
CA ARG A 225 -24.53 13.35 -22.71
C ARG A 225 -24.97 14.74 -22.20
N GLY A 226 -24.57 15.81 -22.90
CA GLY A 226 -24.89 17.18 -22.49
C GLY A 226 -24.02 17.73 -21.35
N LEU A 227 -23.02 16.98 -20.89
CA LEU A 227 -22.07 17.42 -19.87
C LEU A 227 -20.76 17.82 -20.56
N ALA A 228 -20.49 19.13 -20.58
CA ALA A 228 -19.26 19.67 -21.14
C ALA A 228 -18.10 19.59 -20.12
N VAL A 229 -16.89 19.38 -20.62
CA VAL A 229 -15.66 19.59 -19.86
C VAL A 229 -15.55 21.09 -19.50
N PRO A 230 -15.14 21.45 -18.27
CA PRO A 230 -14.95 22.85 -17.88
C PRO A 230 -14.07 23.63 -18.85
N ASP A 231 -14.54 24.81 -19.29
CA ASP A 231 -13.87 25.60 -20.33
C ASP A 231 -12.41 25.91 -20.02
N VAL A 232 -12.09 26.15 -18.74
CA VAL A 232 -10.73 26.40 -18.24
C VAL A 232 -9.76 25.29 -18.64
N LEU A 233 -10.19 24.02 -18.67
CA LEU A 233 -9.36 22.87 -19.05
C LEU A 233 -9.05 22.81 -20.54
N THR A 234 -9.72 23.62 -21.35
CA THR A 234 -9.47 23.74 -22.79
C THR A 234 -8.89 25.09 -23.20
N SER A 235 -8.58 25.96 -22.23
CA SER A 235 -8.11 27.33 -22.46
C SER A 235 -6.67 27.44 -22.93
N GLY A 236 -5.83 26.43 -22.65
CA GLY A 236 -4.39 26.47 -22.86
C GLY A 236 -3.61 27.29 -21.82
N ASP A 237 -4.30 27.88 -20.83
CA ASP A 237 -3.67 28.64 -19.75
C ASP A 237 -3.33 27.72 -18.57
N HIS A 238 -2.06 27.34 -18.47
CA HIS A 238 -1.58 26.42 -17.43
C HIS A 238 -1.79 26.96 -16.02
N ALA A 239 -1.58 28.26 -15.77
CA ALA A 239 -1.73 28.85 -14.45
C ALA A 239 -3.20 28.83 -14.00
N ARG A 240 -4.13 29.12 -14.92
CA ARG A 240 -5.57 29.01 -14.64
C ARG A 240 -6.02 27.57 -14.42
N VAL A 241 -5.45 26.61 -15.16
CA VAL A 241 -5.74 25.19 -14.97
C VAL A 241 -5.24 24.71 -13.60
N ASP A 242 -4.01 25.04 -13.23
CA ASP A 242 -3.43 24.66 -11.94
C ASP A 242 -4.22 25.28 -10.77
N ARG A 243 -4.59 26.57 -10.89
CA ARG A 243 -5.46 27.22 -9.90
C ARG A 243 -6.82 26.55 -9.79
N TRP A 244 -7.48 26.26 -10.92
CA TRP A 244 -8.77 25.59 -10.93
C TRP A 244 -8.69 24.19 -10.30
N ARG A 245 -7.63 23.42 -10.60
CA ARG A 245 -7.42 22.09 -9.99
C ARG A 245 -7.29 22.18 -8.48
N ARG A 246 -6.51 23.15 -7.98
CA ARG A 246 -6.35 23.42 -6.54
C ARG A 246 -7.70 23.77 -5.89
N GLU A 247 -8.48 24.65 -6.50
CA GLU A 247 -9.81 25.03 -6.01
C GLU A 247 -10.76 23.83 -5.98
N GLN A 248 -10.78 22.98 -7.01
CA GLN A 248 -11.62 21.78 -7.00
C GLN A 248 -11.19 20.73 -5.97
N SER A 249 -9.88 20.60 -5.73
CA SER A 249 -9.34 19.75 -4.66
C SER A 249 -9.81 20.23 -3.28
N LEU A 250 -9.68 21.54 -3.01
CA LEU A 250 -10.17 22.16 -1.78
C LEU A 250 -11.68 21.99 -1.61
N ALA A 251 -12.46 22.29 -2.64
CA ALA A 251 -13.92 22.17 -2.60
C ALA A 251 -14.36 20.73 -2.31
N ARG A 252 -13.73 19.74 -2.95
CA ARG A 252 -14.05 18.33 -2.70
C ARG A 252 -13.63 17.89 -1.30
N THR A 253 -12.48 18.33 -0.83
CA THR A 253 -12.00 18.04 0.53
C THR A 253 -12.97 18.61 1.55
N TRP A 254 -13.35 19.88 1.41
CA TRP A 254 -14.34 20.54 2.26
C TRP A 254 -15.69 19.79 2.28
N GLN A 255 -16.17 19.34 1.12
CA GLN A 255 -17.47 18.64 1.03
C GLN A 255 -17.46 17.22 1.61
N ARG A 256 -16.33 16.49 1.50
CA ARG A 256 -16.30 15.03 1.75
C ARG A 256 -15.50 14.63 2.97
N ARG A 257 -14.42 15.35 3.26
CA ARG A 257 -13.45 15.07 4.32
C ARG A 257 -12.96 16.39 4.94
N PRO A 258 -13.87 17.22 5.47
CA PRO A 258 -13.53 18.56 5.96
C PRO A 258 -12.47 18.54 7.07
N GLU A 259 -12.37 17.45 7.84
CA GLU A 259 -11.39 17.28 8.90
C GLU A 259 -9.93 17.20 8.37
N LEU A 260 -9.72 16.91 7.08
CA LEU A 260 -8.38 16.97 6.50
C LEU A 260 -7.87 18.41 6.36
N LEU A 261 -8.77 19.39 6.25
CA LEU A 261 -8.39 20.80 6.14
C LEU A 261 -7.74 21.35 7.41
N ASP A 262 -7.99 20.71 8.56
CA ASP A 262 -7.42 21.13 9.84
C ASP A 262 -5.90 20.91 9.91
N ALA A 263 -5.41 19.90 9.19
CA ALA A 263 -3.99 19.52 9.15
C ALA A 263 -3.28 19.94 7.84
N ALA A 264 -4.03 20.32 6.81
CA ALA A 264 -3.46 20.70 5.51
C ALA A 264 -2.73 22.06 5.56
N GLU A 265 -1.60 22.16 4.85
CA GLU A 265 -0.93 23.43 4.64
C GLU A 265 -1.67 24.25 3.57
N LEU A 266 -2.36 25.31 4.03
CA LEU A 266 -3.20 26.16 3.18
C LEU A 266 -2.59 27.55 2.99
N SER A 267 -2.41 27.95 1.73
CA SER A 267 -2.01 29.30 1.36
C SER A 267 -3.12 30.32 1.64
N ASP A 268 -2.79 31.62 1.69
CA ASP A 268 -3.79 32.68 1.85
C ASP A 268 -4.87 32.63 0.75
N ALA A 269 -4.49 32.27 -0.47
CA ALA A 269 -5.41 32.13 -1.59
C ALA A 269 -6.32 30.88 -1.46
N ASP A 270 -5.86 29.83 -0.80
CA ASP A 270 -6.67 28.65 -0.50
C ASP A 270 -7.69 28.97 0.59
N ARG A 271 -7.26 29.66 1.65
CA ARG A 271 -8.14 30.10 2.74
C ARG A 271 -9.22 31.05 2.24
N ALA A 272 -8.85 32.03 1.43
CA ALA A 272 -9.82 32.95 0.81
C ALA A 272 -10.87 32.21 -0.02
N TYR A 273 -10.46 31.19 -0.79
CA TYR A 273 -11.40 30.36 -1.56
C TYR A 273 -12.31 29.54 -0.65
N LEU A 274 -11.78 28.88 0.39
CA LEU A 274 -12.58 28.10 1.34
C LEU A 274 -13.62 28.96 2.08
N GLU A 275 -13.34 30.22 2.38
CA GLU A 275 -14.35 31.13 2.96
C GLU A 275 -15.52 31.36 2.01
N THR A 276 -15.27 31.50 0.70
CA THR A 276 -16.37 31.62 -0.29
C THR A 276 -17.29 30.40 -0.31
N LEU A 277 -16.78 29.20 0.00
CA LEU A 277 -17.59 27.98 0.06
C LEU A 277 -18.45 27.88 1.34
N LYS A 278 -18.12 28.63 2.40
CA LYS A 278 -18.91 28.67 3.64
C LYS A 278 -20.09 29.63 3.55
N GLU A 279 -20.04 30.57 2.61
CA GLU A 279 -21.08 31.57 2.37
C GLU A 279 -22.23 31.05 1.49
N ASP A 280 -22.01 29.94 0.78
CA ASP A 280 -22.98 29.21 -0.08
C ASP A 280 -23.71 28.08 0.68
#